data_AF-A0A9Q4AAC2-F1
#
_entry.id   AF-A0A9Q4AAC2-F1
#
_cell.length_a   1.000
_cell.length_b   1.000
_cell.length_c   1.000
_cell.angle_alpha   90.00
_cell.angle_beta   90.00
_cell.angle_gamma   90.00
#
_symmetry.space_group_name_H-M   'P 1'
#
loop_
_entity.id
_entity.type
_entity.pdbx_description
1 polymer ?
#
loop_
_entity_poly.entity_id
_entity_poly.type
_entity_poly.pdbx_seq_one_letter_code
_entity_poly.pdbx_strand_id
1 'polypeptide(L)'
;MNILKKAAGKILYGIAKLLSVVLDVFIKVVEAIVTVLGNVTKGLIAFIGMGGCLLLFIFSGPLGLLLLMNPLVLFAILFFVIFPLLGTKFVSYLKYIKYIVTEFLFDRARYLIDGISYQFESFSEYKDKYRRMEEERKRREQQQRWNEQQRVWEERFRQWSEYQRQNSGYSDYEWYRQNAGNSNQNMYQDPTIEFKKKYEESCDLLGVKYDADKYEIKLAYRKKAKEYHPDLNKSPDATVMFQKINNAYEFLSDSNIERYRRMS
;
A
#
# COMPACT_ATOMS: atom_id res chain seq x y z
N MET A 1 1.92 54.93 -19.44
CA MET A 1 1.30 53.59 -19.33
C MET A 1 1.50 53.04 -17.92
N ASN A 2 0.56 52.94 -16.98
CA ASN A 2 -0.62 53.74 -16.61
C ASN A 2 -0.59 53.78 -15.08
N ILE A 3 -0.47 54.95 -14.46
CA ILE A 3 -0.48 55.11 -12.98
C ILE A 3 -1.73 54.43 -12.38
N LEU A 4 -2.84 54.49 -13.11
CA LEU A 4 -4.09 53.77 -12.83
C LEU A 4 -3.93 52.24 -12.75
N LYS A 5 -3.15 51.61 -13.64
CA LYS A 5 -2.91 50.15 -13.60
C LYS A 5 -2.08 49.77 -12.36
N LYS A 6 -1.06 50.58 -12.03
CA LYS A 6 -0.23 50.38 -10.83
C LYS A 6 -1.03 50.58 -9.53
N ALA A 7 -1.91 51.58 -9.50
CA ALA A 7 -2.82 51.83 -8.38
C ALA A 7 -3.83 50.67 -8.22
N ALA A 8 -4.46 50.23 -9.32
CA ALA A 8 -5.36 49.08 -9.33
C ALA A 8 -4.66 47.79 -8.86
N GLY A 9 -3.41 47.57 -9.27
CA GLY A 9 -2.59 46.44 -8.81
C GLY A 9 -2.32 46.47 -7.31
N LYS A 10 -1.97 47.63 -6.74
CA LYS A 10 -1.80 47.78 -5.28
C LYS A 10 -3.09 47.53 -4.49
N ILE A 11 -4.23 48.02 -5.00
CA ILE A 11 -5.54 47.77 -4.41
C ILE A 11 -5.86 46.27 -4.45
N LEU A 12 -5.67 45.64 -5.62
CA LEU A 12 -5.91 44.21 -5.80
C LEU A 12 -5.01 43.36 -4.89
N TYR A 13 -3.75 43.73 -4.71
CA TYR A 13 -2.83 43.09 -3.76
C TYR A 13 -3.35 43.20 -2.31
N GLY A 14 -3.84 44.37 -1.93
CA GLY A 14 -4.47 44.58 -0.61
C GLY A 14 -5.70 43.69 -0.41
N ILE A 15 -6.57 43.61 -1.41
CA ILE A 15 -7.76 42.73 -1.40
C ILE A 15 -7.34 41.26 -1.32
N ALA A 16 -6.36 40.82 -2.11
CA ALA A 16 -5.84 39.46 -2.10
C ALA A 16 -5.29 39.07 -0.71
N LYS A 17 -4.57 39.98 -0.06
CA LYS A 17 -4.06 39.79 1.30
C LYS A 17 -5.16 39.73 2.35
N LEU A 18 -6.20 40.56 2.23
CA LEU A 18 -7.34 40.50 3.15
C LEU A 18 -8.11 39.19 2.97
N LEU A 19 -8.39 38.81 1.72
CA LEU A 19 -9.08 37.57 1.39
C LEU A 19 -8.31 36.34 1.86
N SER A 20 -6.97 36.32 1.71
CA SER A 20 -6.15 35.20 2.16
C SER A 20 -6.24 34.99 3.66
N VAL A 21 -6.22 36.06 4.45
CA VAL A 21 -6.38 36.03 5.92
C VAL A 21 -7.78 35.57 6.32
N VAL A 22 -8.82 36.09 5.68
CA VAL A 22 -10.22 35.70 5.96
C VAL A 22 -10.42 34.22 5.67
N LEU A 23 -9.96 33.73 4.52
CA LEU A 23 -10.03 32.32 4.15
C LEU A 23 -9.20 31.44 5.10
N ASP A 24 -8.04 31.92 5.57
CA ASP A 24 -7.24 31.19 6.56
C ASP A 24 -7.95 31.01 7.89
N VAL A 25 -8.54 32.09 8.41
CA VAL A 25 -9.33 32.03 9.65
C VAL A 25 -10.51 31.08 9.48
N PHE A 26 -11.25 31.21 8.36
CA PHE A 26 -12.37 30.34 8.05
C PHE A 26 -11.96 28.86 7.98
N ILE A 27 -10.90 28.54 7.25
CA ILE A 27 -10.41 27.17 7.13
C ILE A 27 -10.01 26.58 8.48
N LYS A 28 -9.32 27.36 9.33
CA LYS A 28 -8.94 26.91 10.68
C LYS A 28 -10.15 26.61 11.55
N VAL A 29 -11.19 27.44 11.47
CA VAL A 29 -12.45 27.21 12.20
C VAL A 29 -13.13 25.93 11.71
N VAL A 30 -13.27 25.74 10.39
CA VAL A 30 -13.86 24.52 9.82
C VAL A 30 -13.04 23.28 10.18
N GLU A 31 -11.71 23.36 10.11
CA GLU A 31 -10.80 22.27 10.47
C GLU A 31 -10.91 21.89 11.94
N ALA A 32 -11.02 22.87 12.85
CA ALA A 32 -11.26 22.62 14.27
C ALA A 32 -12.60 21.91 14.50
N ILE A 33 -13.67 22.38 13.87
CA ILE A 33 -15.02 21.78 13.97
C ILE A 33 -14.99 20.32 13.49
N VAL A 34 -14.43 20.07 12.30
CA VAL A 34 -14.34 18.72 11.71
C VAL A 34 -13.51 17.79 12.60
N THR A 35 -12.42 18.28 13.17
CA THR A 35 -11.54 17.49 14.04
C THR A 35 -12.23 17.11 15.35
N VAL A 36 -12.91 18.06 15.99
CA VAL A 36 -13.69 17.81 17.21
C VAL A 36 -14.79 16.78 16.93
N LEU A 37 -15.57 16.97 15.86
CA LEU A 37 -16.62 16.02 15.45
C LEU A 37 -16.06 14.64 15.15
N GLY A 38 -14.94 14.55 14.41
CA GLY A 38 -14.29 13.28 14.11
C GLY A 38 -13.79 12.53 15.35
N ASN A 39 -13.28 13.26 16.35
CA ASN A 39 -12.85 12.66 17.61
C ASN A 39 -14.04 12.16 18.44
N VAL A 40 -15.14 12.92 18.48
CA VAL A 40 -16.39 12.47 19.12
C VAL A 40 -16.93 11.22 18.44
N THR A 41 -17.02 11.19 17.10
CA THR A 41 -17.50 10.02 16.37
C THR A 41 -16.62 8.79 16.60
N LYS A 42 -15.29 8.94 16.59
CA LYS A 42 -14.36 7.83 16.93
C LYS A 42 -14.56 7.33 18.35
N GLY A 43 -14.76 8.23 19.31
CA GLY A 43 -15.07 7.89 20.69
C GLY A 43 -16.36 7.08 20.79
N LEU A 44 -17.44 7.55 20.15
CA LEU A 44 -18.73 6.84 20.10
C LEU A 44 -18.60 5.45 19.46
N ILE A 45 -17.86 5.32 18.35
CA ILE A 45 -17.59 4.02 17.70
C ILE A 45 -16.81 3.10 18.65
N ALA A 46 -15.81 3.60 19.38
CA ALA A 46 -15.04 2.81 20.33
C ALA A 46 -15.92 2.30 21.49
N PHE A 47 -16.82 3.14 22.02
CA PHE A 47 -17.80 2.73 23.03
C PHE A 47 -18.75 1.65 22.51
N ILE A 48 -19.23 1.78 21.26
CA ILE A 48 -20.05 0.76 20.62
C ILE A 48 -19.26 -0.55 20.45
N GLY A 49 -17.98 -0.47 20.06
CA GLY A 49 -17.09 -1.62 19.91
C GLY A 49 -16.79 -2.35 21.22
N MET A 50 -16.64 -1.62 22.33
CA MET A 50 -16.46 -2.21 23.67
C MET A 50 -17.75 -2.83 24.22
N GLY A 51 -18.92 -2.30 23.84
CA GLY A 51 -20.25 -2.84 24.21
C GLY A 51 -20.84 -3.84 23.21
N GLY A 52 -20.04 -4.34 22.26
CA GLY A 52 -20.44 -4.92 20.97
C GLY A 52 -21.46 -6.07 20.99
N CYS A 53 -21.69 -6.73 22.12
CA CYS A 53 -22.76 -7.73 22.23
C CYS A 53 -24.06 -7.18 22.84
N LEU A 54 -24.01 -6.24 23.78
CA LEU A 54 -25.20 -5.74 24.49
C LEU A 54 -25.97 -4.67 23.68
N LEU A 55 -25.26 -3.82 22.94
CA LEU A 55 -25.89 -2.79 22.10
C LEU A 55 -26.65 -3.40 20.91
N LEU A 56 -26.18 -4.52 20.37
CA LEU A 56 -26.89 -5.25 19.32
C LEU A 56 -28.24 -5.80 19.83
N PHE A 57 -28.32 -6.26 21.09
CA PHE A 57 -29.57 -6.71 21.71
C PHE A 57 -30.53 -5.55 22.03
N ILE A 58 -30.02 -4.37 22.38
CA ILE A 58 -30.84 -3.17 22.63
C ILE A 58 -31.40 -2.60 21.32
N PHE A 59 -30.59 -2.54 20.26
CA PHE A 59 -31.03 -2.07 18.94
C PHE A 59 -31.89 -3.08 18.18
N SER A 60 -31.77 -4.39 18.45
CA SER A 60 -32.65 -5.42 17.87
C SER A 60 -33.99 -5.55 18.59
N GLY A 61 -34.16 -4.92 19.74
CA GLY A 61 -35.42 -4.86 20.47
C GLY A 61 -36.45 -3.90 19.84
N PRO A 62 -37.74 -4.01 20.22
CA PRO A 62 -38.83 -3.20 19.66
C PRO A 62 -38.62 -1.68 19.79
N LEU A 63 -37.98 -1.25 20.88
CA LEU A 63 -37.67 0.16 21.15
C LEU A 63 -36.51 0.68 20.28
N GLY A 64 -35.50 -0.17 20.01
CA GLY A 64 -34.38 0.17 19.14
C GLY A 64 -34.80 0.34 17.68
N LEU A 65 -35.69 -0.55 17.20
CA LEU A 65 -36.30 -0.43 15.88
C LEU A 65 -37.17 0.83 15.76
N LEU A 66 -37.96 1.16 16.78
CA LEU A 66 -38.75 2.40 16.82
C LEU A 66 -37.87 3.67 16.76
N LEU A 67 -36.73 3.66 17.44
CA LEU A 67 -35.75 4.75 17.41
C LEU A 67 -35.13 4.90 16.01
N LEU A 68 -34.76 3.78 15.35
CA LEU A 68 -34.24 3.78 13.98
C LEU A 68 -35.29 4.08 12.92
N MET A 69 -36.59 3.89 13.20
CA MET A 69 -37.65 4.33 12.28
C MET A 69 -37.90 5.84 12.32
N ASN A 70 -37.37 6.55 13.32
CA ASN A 70 -37.48 8.00 13.36
C ASN A 70 -36.52 8.62 12.33
N PRO A 71 -37.03 9.30 11.30
CA PRO A 71 -36.19 9.85 10.23
C PRO A 71 -35.16 10.86 10.77
N LEU A 72 -35.50 11.62 11.82
CA LEU A 72 -34.58 12.59 12.42
C LEU A 72 -33.37 11.90 13.07
N VAL A 73 -33.59 10.75 13.73
CA VAL A 73 -32.51 9.98 14.36
C VAL A 73 -31.62 9.36 13.29
N LEU A 74 -32.19 8.80 12.22
CA LEU A 74 -31.42 8.31 11.08
C LEU A 74 -30.61 9.43 10.43
N PHE A 75 -31.19 10.60 10.20
CA PHE A 75 -30.46 11.75 9.66
C PHE A 75 -29.34 12.19 10.60
N ALA A 76 -29.55 12.18 11.92
CA ALA A 76 -28.50 12.50 12.88
C ALA A 76 -27.36 11.47 12.83
N ILE A 77 -27.66 10.16 12.85
CA ILE A 77 -26.65 9.10 12.75
C ILE A 77 -25.89 9.21 11.42
N LEU A 78 -26.62 9.35 10.32
CA LEU A 78 -26.04 9.52 8.99
C LEU A 78 -25.14 10.75 8.93
N PHE A 79 -25.59 11.88 9.49
CA PHE A 79 -24.81 13.10 9.59
C PHE A 79 -23.53 12.87 10.40
N PHE A 80 -23.60 12.28 11.59
CA PHE A 80 -22.42 12.05 12.43
C PHE A 80 -21.44 11.01 11.87
N VAL A 81 -21.87 10.11 10.99
CA VAL A 81 -20.98 9.15 10.29
C VAL A 81 -20.41 9.75 9.01
N ILE A 82 -21.24 10.38 8.19
CA ILE A 82 -20.86 10.91 6.88
C ILE A 82 -20.09 12.24 7.00
N PHE A 83 -20.49 13.13 7.90
CA PHE A 83 -19.91 14.46 8.03
C PHE A 83 -18.44 14.44 8.44
N PRO A 84 -17.95 13.61 9.38
CA PRO A 84 -16.52 13.55 9.67
C PRO A 84 -15.69 13.00 8.51
N LEU A 85 -16.22 12.04 7.76
CA LEU A 85 -15.55 11.47 6.59
C LEU A 85 -15.43 12.49 5.46
N LEU A 86 -16.53 13.18 5.14
CA LEU A 86 -16.56 14.23 4.12
C LEU A 86 -15.84 15.50 4.58
N GLY A 87 -15.91 15.84 5.86
CA GLY A 87 -15.38 17.07 6.43
C GLY A 87 -13.89 17.20 6.23
N THR A 88 -13.13 16.11 6.38
CA THR A 88 -11.67 16.12 6.12
C THR A 88 -11.36 16.41 4.65
N LYS A 89 -12.12 15.82 3.72
CA LYS A 89 -12.00 16.09 2.28
C LYS A 89 -12.43 17.51 1.93
N PHE A 90 -13.46 18.01 2.59
CA PHE A 90 -13.96 19.37 2.42
C PHE A 90 -12.93 20.42 2.88
N VAL A 91 -12.26 20.20 4.02
CA VAL A 91 -11.16 21.06 4.48
C VAL A 91 -10.02 21.09 3.45
N SER A 92 -9.64 19.92 2.92
CA SER A 92 -8.64 19.87 1.83
C SER A 92 -9.09 20.65 0.59
N TYR A 93 -10.37 20.56 0.23
CA TYR A 93 -10.94 21.30 -0.89
C TYR A 93 -10.97 22.82 -0.65
N LEU A 94 -11.27 23.27 0.56
CA LEU A 94 -11.21 24.70 0.92
C LEU A 94 -9.77 25.23 0.86
N LYS A 95 -8.78 24.47 1.36
CA LYS A 95 -7.35 24.82 1.25
C LYS A 95 -6.93 24.96 -0.21
N TYR A 96 -7.42 24.06 -1.07
CA TYR A 96 -7.22 24.12 -2.51
C TYR A 96 -7.82 25.39 -3.14
N ILE A 97 -9.10 25.68 -2.87
CA ILE A 97 -9.75 26.90 -3.37
C ILE A 97 -8.98 28.14 -2.90
N LYS A 98 -8.64 28.21 -1.61
CA LYS A 98 -7.87 29.33 -1.06
C LYS A 98 -6.60 29.52 -1.86
N TYR A 99 -5.77 28.48 -1.99
CA TYR A 99 -4.52 28.56 -2.72
C TYR A 99 -4.71 29.13 -4.13
N ILE A 100 -5.65 28.57 -4.90
CA ILE A 100 -5.89 29.01 -6.27
C ILE A 100 -6.33 30.47 -6.31
N VAL A 101 -7.30 30.85 -5.49
CA VAL A 101 -7.87 32.20 -5.50
C VAL A 101 -6.82 33.21 -5.05
N THR A 102 -6.07 32.92 -3.98
CA THR A 102 -5.05 33.84 -3.47
C THR A 102 -3.91 34.00 -4.47
N GLU A 103 -3.40 32.91 -5.01
CA GLU A 103 -2.28 32.95 -5.96
C GLU A 103 -2.69 33.69 -7.24
N PHE A 104 -3.86 33.38 -7.79
CA PHE A 104 -4.40 34.08 -8.96
C PHE A 104 -4.55 35.60 -8.73
N LEU A 105 -5.09 36.01 -7.58
CA LEU A 105 -5.24 37.43 -7.26
C LEU A 105 -3.90 38.13 -7.05
N PHE A 106 -2.95 37.46 -6.39
CA PHE A 106 -1.59 38.00 -6.21
C PHE A 106 -0.84 38.13 -7.52
N ASP A 107 -0.91 37.13 -8.40
CA ASP A 107 -0.27 37.16 -9.70
C ASP A 107 -0.90 38.23 -10.60
N ARG A 108 -2.22 38.35 -10.59
CA ARG A 108 -2.91 39.42 -11.31
C ARG A 108 -2.54 40.80 -10.78
N ALA A 109 -2.39 40.95 -9.47
CA ALA A 109 -1.94 42.19 -8.85
C ALA A 109 -0.50 42.54 -9.25
N ARG A 110 0.42 41.57 -9.19
CA ARG A 110 1.82 41.75 -9.60
C ARG A 110 1.96 42.07 -11.08
N TYR A 111 1.21 41.39 -11.95
CA TYR A 111 1.15 41.73 -13.37
C TYR A 111 0.75 43.20 -13.60
N LEU A 112 -0.22 43.71 -12.84
CA LEU A 112 -0.64 45.11 -12.93
C LEU A 112 0.40 46.11 -12.37
N ILE A 113 1.25 45.68 -11.45
CA ILE A 113 2.28 46.51 -10.80
C ILE A 113 3.58 46.52 -11.63
N ASP A 114 4.10 45.34 -11.98
CA ASP A 114 5.44 45.15 -12.53
C ASP A 114 5.43 44.80 -14.03
N GLY A 115 4.27 44.48 -14.61
CA GLY A 115 4.15 44.14 -16.03
C GLY A 115 4.80 42.82 -16.44
N ILE A 116 5.32 42.05 -15.47
CA ILE A 116 5.97 40.75 -15.69
C ILE A 116 4.88 39.73 -16.05
N SER A 117 4.95 39.12 -17.24
CA SER A 117 4.13 37.96 -17.59
C SER A 117 4.63 36.74 -16.83
N TYR A 118 3.72 36.06 -16.14
CA TYR A 118 3.99 34.80 -15.45
C TYR A 118 3.59 33.62 -16.34
N GLN A 119 4.14 32.43 -16.07
CA GLN A 119 4.02 31.23 -16.91
C GLN A 119 2.59 30.67 -17.07
N PHE A 120 1.59 31.19 -16.37
CA PHE A 120 0.23 30.64 -16.34
C PHE A 120 -0.79 31.76 -16.50
N GLU A 121 -1.47 31.82 -17.65
CA GLU A 121 -2.40 32.91 -17.98
C GLU A 121 -3.85 32.61 -17.57
N SER A 122 -4.17 31.35 -17.20
CA SER A 122 -5.55 30.91 -16.95
C SER A 122 -5.75 30.13 -15.65
N PHE A 123 -6.93 30.30 -15.06
CA PHE A 123 -7.41 29.55 -13.88
C PHE A 123 -7.37 28.02 -14.08
N SER A 124 -7.59 27.55 -15.32
CA SER A 124 -7.54 26.12 -15.65
C SER A 124 -6.14 25.54 -15.46
N GLU A 125 -5.11 26.30 -15.82
CA GLU A 125 -3.72 25.84 -15.77
C GLU A 125 -3.21 25.69 -14.33
N TYR A 126 -3.67 26.55 -13.43
CA TYR A 126 -3.44 26.42 -11.99
C TYR A 126 -4.12 25.18 -11.40
N LYS A 127 -5.35 24.90 -11.83
CA LYS A 127 -6.08 23.69 -11.44
C LYS A 127 -5.32 22.43 -11.85
N ASP A 128 -4.75 22.41 -13.05
CA ASP A 128 -3.98 21.27 -13.57
C ASP A 128 -2.62 21.11 -12.87
N LYS A 129 -1.92 22.21 -12.53
CA LYS A 129 -0.70 22.16 -11.71
C LYS A 129 -0.94 21.50 -10.36
N TYR A 130 -2.00 21.90 -9.66
CA TYR A 130 -2.31 21.32 -8.35
C TYR A 130 -2.72 19.86 -8.44
N ARG A 131 -3.51 19.49 -9.45
CA ARG A 131 -3.89 18.09 -9.72
C ARG A 131 -2.65 17.21 -9.90
N ARG A 132 -1.67 17.66 -10.69
CA ARG A 132 -0.39 16.96 -10.89
C ARG A 132 0.39 16.78 -9.59
N MET A 133 0.51 17.83 -8.77
CA MET A 133 1.19 17.73 -7.47
C MET A 133 0.52 16.72 -6.52
N GLU A 134 -0.82 16.69 -6.49
CA GLU A 134 -1.56 15.75 -5.65
C GLU A 134 -1.45 14.30 -6.14
N GLU A 135 -1.47 14.09 -7.45
CA GLU A 135 -1.21 12.79 -8.07
C GLU A 135 0.21 12.29 -7.78
N GLU A 136 1.22 13.15 -7.89
CA GLU A 136 2.59 12.83 -7.51
C GLU A 136 2.71 12.45 -6.03
N ARG A 137 2.07 13.20 -5.13
CA ARG A 137 2.09 12.87 -3.69
C ARG A 137 1.48 11.49 -3.44
N LYS A 138 0.34 11.18 -4.07
CA LYS A 138 -0.30 9.86 -3.97
C LYS A 138 0.58 8.74 -4.54
N ARG A 139 1.26 8.97 -5.67
CA ARG A 139 2.20 8.00 -6.25
C ARG A 139 3.37 7.73 -5.31
N ARG A 140 3.95 8.78 -4.71
CA ARG A 140 5.04 8.64 -3.71
C ARG A 140 4.58 7.87 -2.47
N GLU A 141 3.41 8.18 -1.93
CA GLU A 141 2.83 7.46 -0.79
C GLU A 141 2.52 5.98 -1.11
N GLN A 142 2.05 5.69 -2.32
CA GLN A 142 1.84 4.30 -2.78
C GLN A 142 3.16 3.56 -2.93
N GLN A 143 4.18 4.20 -3.50
CA GLN A 143 5.52 3.65 -3.64
C GLN A 143 6.15 3.36 -2.27
N GLN A 144 6.02 4.28 -1.30
CA GLN A 144 6.53 4.07 0.05
C GLN A 144 5.84 2.90 0.75
N ARG A 145 4.50 2.82 0.67
CA ARG A 145 3.75 1.68 1.22
C ARG A 145 4.15 0.35 0.58
N TRP A 146 4.34 0.33 -0.73
CA TRP A 146 4.84 -0.84 -1.44
C TRP A 146 6.23 -1.25 -0.93
N ASN A 147 7.16 -0.30 -0.85
CA ASN A 147 8.52 -0.55 -0.37
C ASN A 147 8.54 -1.05 1.09
N GLU A 148 7.68 -0.49 1.94
CA GLU A 148 7.57 -0.90 3.34
C GLU A 148 6.96 -2.30 3.47
N GLN A 149 5.92 -2.61 2.69
CA GLN A 149 5.38 -3.97 2.62
C GLN A 149 6.43 -4.97 2.15
N GLN A 150 7.26 -4.60 1.16
CA GLN A 150 8.37 -5.43 0.69
C GLN A 150 9.41 -5.64 1.80
N ARG A 151 9.78 -4.59 2.54
CA ARG A 151 10.75 -4.69 3.65
C ARG A 151 10.23 -5.58 4.79
N VAL A 152 9.01 -5.34 5.24
CA VAL A 152 8.36 -6.16 6.30
C VAL A 152 8.24 -7.61 5.83
N TRP A 153 7.90 -7.82 4.56
CA TRP A 153 7.88 -9.15 3.96
C TRP A 153 9.27 -9.80 3.98
N GLU A 154 10.33 -9.09 3.57
CA GLU A 154 11.70 -9.60 3.60
C GLU A 154 12.18 -9.91 5.03
N GLU A 155 11.85 -9.09 6.02
CA GLU A 155 12.17 -9.33 7.43
C GLU A 155 11.46 -10.57 7.98
N ARG A 156 10.13 -10.69 7.76
CA ARG A 156 9.36 -11.88 8.14
C ARG A 156 9.91 -13.13 7.47
N PHE A 157 10.20 -13.02 6.19
CA PHE A 157 10.75 -14.11 5.39
C PHE A 157 12.10 -14.59 5.94
N ARG A 158 12.98 -13.65 6.31
CA ARG A 158 14.28 -13.96 6.91
C ARG A 158 14.13 -14.67 8.26
N GLN A 159 13.34 -14.12 9.18
CA GLN A 159 13.10 -14.73 10.50
C GLN A 159 12.54 -16.15 10.37
N TRP A 160 11.60 -16.33 9.45
CA TRP A 160 10.98 -17.62 9.20
C TRP A 160 11.97 -18.63 8.57
N SER A 161 12.79 -18.19 7.61
CA SER A 161 13.83 -19.03 7.01
C SER A 161 14.86 -19.49 8.05
N GLU A 162 15.24 -18.61 8.98
CA GLU A 162 16.10 -18.93 10.12
C GLU A 162 15.44 -19.94 11.08
N TYR A 163 14.15 -19.77 11.41
CA TYR A 163 13.39 -20.70 12.25
C TYR A 163 13.31 -22.10 11.61
N GLN A 164 13.01 -22.21 10.31
CA GLN A 164 13.00 -23.50 9.64
C GLN A 164 14.39 -24.12 9.58
N ARG A 165 15.46 -23.38 9.33
CA ARG A 165 16.82 -23.95 9.38
C ARG A 165 17.15 -24.56 10.74
N GLN A 166 16.64 -23.96 11.82
CA GLN A 166 16.81 -24.48 13.17
C GLN A 166 15.93 -25.71 13.44
N ASN A 167 14.75 -25.80 12.81
CA ASN A 167 13.77 -26.87 13.05
C ASN A 167 13.75 -27.96 11.96
N SER A 168 14.50 -27.79 10.87
CA SER A 168 14.62 -28.72 9.75
C SER A 168 15.66 -29.80 10.05
N GLY A 169 15.36 -30.60 11.09
CA GLY A 169 16.07 -31.84 11.39
C GLY A 169 15.54 -33.05 10.61
N TYR A 170 14.73 -32.84 9.57
CA TYR A 170 14.10 -33.91 8.79
C TYR A 170 14.89 -34.21 7.50
N SER A 171 15.27 -35.48 7.34
CA SER A 171 16.21 -36.00 6.35
C SER A 171 15.86 -35.63 4.89
N ASP A 172 16.72 -34.83 4.25
CA ASP A 172 16.69 -34.44 2.82
C ASP A 172 16.76 -35.64 1.84
N TYR A 173 17.10 -36.83 2.34
CA TYR A 173 17.37 -38.01 1.51
C TYR A 173 16.13 -38.88 1.21
N GLU A 174 15.06 -38.85 2.00
CA GLU A 174 13.90 -39.72 1.76
C GLU A 174 13.01 -39.25 0.59
N TRP A 175 12.92 -37.94 0.36
CA TRP A 175 12.02 -37.38 -0.65
C TRP A 175 12.46 -37.69 -2.09
N TYR A 176 13.75 -37.49 -2.40
CA TYR A 176 14.29 -37.76 -3.75
C TYR A 176 14.17 -39.24 -4.13
N ARG A 177 14.24 -40.14 -3.13
CA ARG A 177 14.08 -41.58 -3.34
C ARG A 177 12.66 -41.98 -3.74
N GLN A 178 11.65 -41.25 -3.28
CA GLN A 178 10.24 -41.60 -3.51
C GLN A 178 9.73 -41.17 -4.89
N ASN A 179 10.32 -40.15 -5.51
CA ASN A 179 10.03 -39.73 -6.90
C ASN A 179 10.99 -40.32 -7.94
N ALA A 180 12.05 -41.02 -7.51
CA ALA A 180 12.83 -41.87 -8.40
C ALA A 180 12.01 -43.10 -8.78
N GLY A 181 11.21 -42.95 -9.83
CA GLY A 181 10.33 -43.99 -10.38
C GLY A 181 11.03 -45.35 -10.47
N ASN A 182 10.27 -46.35 -10.03
CA ASN A 182 10.52 -47.79 -10.06
C ASN A 182 11.29 -48.20 -11.33
N SER A 183 12.62 -48.20 -11.24
CA SER A 183 13.53 -48.74 -12.24
C SER A 183 14.35 -49.80 -11.54
N ASN A 184 14.37 -50.96 -12.20
CA ASN A 184 14.76 -52.27 -11.75
C ASN A 184 16.12 -52.32 -11.02
N GLN A 185 16.23 -53.25 -10.08
CA GLN A 185 17.39 -53.47 -9.21
C GLN A 185 18.69 -53.72 -10.00
N ASN A 186 19.81 -53.25 -9.43
CA ASN A 186 21.21 -53.49 -9.83
C ASN A 186 21.76 -52.69 -11.02
N MET A 187 21.99 -51.40 -10.83
CA MET A 187 22.96 -50.65 -11.61
C MET A 187 23.71 -49.68 -10.68
N TYR A 188 25.04 -49.67 -10.74
CA TYR A 188 25.88 -48.68 -10.06
C TYR A 188 25.46 -47.31 -10.59
N GLN A 189 24.66 -46.57 -9.82
CA GLN A 189 24.21 -45.25 -10.25
C GLN A 189 25.42 -44.32 -10.19
N ASP A 190 25.83 -43.86 -11.37
CA ASP A 190 26.86 -42.83 -11.47
C ASP A 190 26.40 -41.60 -10.67
N PRO A 191 27.18 -41.15 -9.66
CA PRO A 191 26.85 -39.98 -8.83
C PRO A 191 26.60 -38.70 -9.64
N THR A 192 27.05 -38.65 -10.90
CA THR A 192 26.79 -37.53 -11.81
C THR A 192 25.36 -37.50 -12.33
N ILE A 193 24.75 -38.65 -12.60
CA ILE A 193 23.38 -38.76 -13.12
C ILE A 193 22.39 -38.35 -12.03
N GLU A 194 22.62 -38.81 -10.79
CA GLU A 194 21.77 -38.47 -9.65
C GLU A 194 21.79 -36.96 -9.35
N PHE A 195 22.98 -36.35 -9.41
CA PHE A 195 23.12 -34.90 -9.26
C PHE A 195 22.36 -34.13 -10.34
N LYS A 196 22.52 -34.52 -11.62
CA LYS A 196 21.86 -33.86 -12.76
C LYS A 196 20.34 -33.88 -12.60
N LYS A 197 19.79 -35.06 -12.28
CA LYS A 197 18.35 -35.24 -12.06
C LYS A 197 17.84 -34.36 -10.91
N LYS A 198 18.53 -34.37 -9.76
CA LYS A 198 18.17 -33.55 -8.60
C LYS A 198 18.17 -32.06 -8.93
N TYR A 199 19.08 -31.60 -9.79
CA TYR A 199 19.14 -30.21 -10.25
C TYR A 199 17.94 -29.84 -11.13
N GLU A 200 17.64 -30.64 -12.16
CA GLU A 200 16.50 -30.41 -13.06
C GLU A 200 15.17 -30.38 -12.29
N GLU A 201 14.94 -31.36 -11.39
CA GLU A 201 13.73 -31.39 -10.53
C GLU A 201 13.61 -30.17 -9.62
N SER A 202 14.74 -29.65 -9.12
CA SER A 202 14.76 -28.44 -8.28
C SER A 202 14.40 -27.19 -9.09
N CYS A 203 14.90 -27.09 -10.32
CA CYS A 203 14.53 -26.02 -11.25
C CYS A 203 13.05 -26.10 -11.63
N ASP A 204 12.54 -27.29 -11.93
CA ASP A 204 11.13 -27.54 -12.28
C ASP A 204 10.19 -27.17 -11.14
N LEU A 205 10.55 -27.53 -9.90
CA LEU A 205 9.77 -27.20 -8.72
C LEU A 205 9.65 -25.67 -8.51
N LEU A 206 10.74 -24.94 -8.74
CA LEU A 206 10.74 -23.48 -8.71
C LEU A 206 10.10 -22.86 -9.96
N GLY A 207 10.00 -23.61 -11.06
CA GLY A 207 9.49 -23.16 -12.35
C GLY A 207 10.47 -22.27 -13.10
N VAL A 208 11.77 -22.55 -12.99
CA VAL A 208 12.85 -21.83 -13.70
C VAL A 208 13.51 -22.74 -14.72
N LYS A 209 14.19 -22.14 -15.71
CA LYS A 209 15.00 -22.90 -16.66
C LYS A 209 16.24 -23.50 -15.99
N TYR A 210 16.83 -24.52 -16.59
CA TYR A 210 18.03 -25.19 -16.05
C TYR A 210 19.30 -24.32 -16.16
N ASP A 211 19.31 -23.34 -17.07
CA ASP A 211 20.37 -22.34 -17.22
C ASP A 211 20.15 -21.06 -16.38
N ALA A 212 19.05 -21.01 -15.60
CA ALA A 212 18.65 -19.83 -14.84
C ALA A 212 19.77 -19.31 -13.93
N ASP A 213 19.86 -17.98 -13.83
CA ASP A 213 20.83 -17.35 -12.95
C ASP A 213 20.37 -17.36 -11.48
N LYS A 214 21.29 -17.02 -10.58
CA LYS A 214 21.00 -16.99 -9.14
C LYS A 214 19.90 -15.98 -8.79
N TYR A 215 19.78 -14.90 -9.55
CA TYR A 215 18.78 -13.86 -9.34
C TYR A 215 17.38 -14.37 -9.72
N GLU A 216 17.24 -15.06 -10.85
CA GLU A 216 16.02 -15.70 -11.33
C GLU A 216 15.56 -16.80 -10.38
N ILE A 217 16.48 -17.68 -9.94
CA ILE A 217 16.21 -18.72 -8.93
C ILE A 217 15.69 -18.08 -7.63
N LYS A 218 16.32 -17.01 -7.17
CA LYS A 218 15.89 -16.26 -5.97
C LYS A 218 14.52 -15.61 -6.15
N LEU A 219 14.23 -15.06 -7.33
CA LEU A 219 12.95 -14.42 -7.63
C LEU A 219 11.81 -15.45 -7.68
N ALA A 220 12.02 -16.58 -8.36
CA ALA A 220 11.06 -17.67 -8.45
C ALA A 220 10.77 -18.29 -7.09
N TYR A 221 11.81 -18.53 -6.29
CA TYR A 221 11.69 -18.98 -4.90
C TYR A 221 10.83 -18.01 -4.06
N ARG A 222 11.10 -16.69 -4.11
CA ARG A 222 10.29 -15.69 -3.38
C ARG A 222 8.81 -15.73 -3.77
N LYS A 223 8.52 -15.92 -5.06
CA LYS A 223 7.16 -16.00 -5.58
C LYS A 223 6.44 -17.25 -5.05
N LYS A 224 7.07 -18.42 -5.18
CA LYS A 224 6.54 -19.70 -4.70
C LYS A 224 6.40 -19.72 -3.18
N ALA A 225 7.38 -19.19 -2.46
CA ALA A 225 7.31 -19.10 -1.00
C ALA A 225 6.14 -18.24 -0.52
N LYS A 226 5.81 -17.14 -1.22
CA LYS A 226 4.61 -16.34 -0.89
C LYS A 226 3.30 -17.11 -1.14
N GLU A 227 3.27 -17.97 -2.15
CA GLU A 227 2.09 -18.77 -2.52
C GLU A 227 1.82 -19.92 -1.54
N TYR A 228 2.88 -20.58 -1.04
CA TYR A 228 2.79 -21.74 -0.15
C TYR A 228 3.09 -21.41 1.32
N HIS A 229 3.23 -20.13 1.69
CA HIS A 229 3.56 -19.74 3.08
C HIS A 229 2.47 -20.24 4.04
N PRO A 230 2.79 -20.92 5.17
CA PRO A 230 1.79 -21.51 6.06
C PRO A 230 0.84 -20.48 6.69
N ASP A 231 1.31 -19.25 6.97
CA ASP A 231 0.42 -18.18 7.47
C ASP A 231 -0.59 -17.69 6.42
N LEU A 232 -0.28 -17.80 5.12
CA LEU A 232 -1.14 -17.32 4.03
C LEU A 232 -1.98 -18.45 3.43
N ASN A 233 -1.43 -19.66 3.39
CA ASN A 233 -2.03 -20.85 2.79
C ASN A 233 -2.25 -21.91 3.87
N LYS A 234 -3.52 -22.08 4.27
CA LYS A 234 -3.93 -23.04 5.31
C LYS A 234 -4.16 -24.46 4.77
N SER A 235 -3.77 -24.74 3.53
CA SER A 235 -3.86 -26.10 3.00
C SER A 235 -2.95 -27.05 3.79
N PRO A 236 -3.38 -28.28 4.09
CA PRO A 236 -2.54 -29.27 4.77
C PRO A 236 -1.22 -29.54 4.02
N ASP A 237 -1.22 -29.40 2.69
CA ASP A 237 -0.04 -29.63 1.84
C ASP A 237 0.87 -28.41 1.71
N ALA A 238 0.45 -27.22 2.18
CA ALA A 238 1.21 -25.98 2.02
C ALA A 238 2.57 -26.07 2.70
N THR A 239 2.61 -26.60 3.93
CA THR A 239 3.84 -26.82 4.68
C THR A 239 4.80 -27.75 3.95
N VAL A 240 4.29 -28.86 3.41
CA VAL A 240 5.09 -29.86 2.70
C VAL A 240 5.63 -29.29 1.38
N MET A 241 4.80 -28.62 0.60
CA MET A 241 5.22 -27.99 -0.66
C MET A 241 6.22 -26.87 -0.42
N PHE A 242 6.00 -26.06 0.62
CA PHE A 242 6.93 -25.02 0.99
C PHE A 242 8.31 -25.60 1.36
N GLN A 243 8.36 -26.66 2.17
CA GLN A 243 9.62 -27.33 2.54
C GLN A 243 10.37 -27.81 1.30
N LYS A 244 9.66 -28.42 0.33
CA LYS A 244 10.26 -28.82 -0.96
C LYS A 244 10.84 -27.63 -1.71
N ILE A 245 10.09 -26.51 -1.78
CA ILE A 245 10.54 -25.26 -2.43
C ILE A 245 11.81 -24.72 -1.74
N ASN A 246 11.90 -24.82 -0.41
CA ASN A 246 13.07 -24.39 0.35
C ASN A 246 14.29 -25.28 0.05
N ASN A 247 14.13 -26.60 0.06
CA ASN A 247 15.23 -27.54 -0.23
C ASN A 247 15.75 -27.37 -1.66
N ALA A 248 14.85 -27.20 -2.64
CA ALA A 248 15.24 -26.92 -4.01
C ALA A 248 16.05 -25.62 -4.12
N TYR A 249 15.62 -24.55 -3.43
CA TYR A 249 16.37 -23.28 -3.42
C TYR A 249 17.75 -23.39 -2.77
N GLU A 250 17.87 -24.16 -1.68
CA GLU A 250 19.14 -24.41 -1.00
C GLU A 250 20.07 -25.29 -1.83
N PHE A 251 19.53 -26.30 -2.54
CA PHE A 251 20.29 -27.15 -3.45
C PHE A 251 20.80 -26.39 -4.67
N LEU A 252 20.03 -25.44 -5.22
CA LEU A 252 20.44 -24.57 -6.32
C LEU A 252 21.40 -23.46 -5.87
N SER A 253 22.50 -23.86 -5.22
CA SER A 253 23.61 -23.02 -4.83
C SER A 253 24.49 -22.66 -6.03
N ASP A 254 25.29 -21.60 -5.90
CA ASP A 254 26.20 -21.16 -6.97
C ASP A 254 27.17 -22.28 -7.38
N SER A 255 27.63 -23.09 -6.41
CA SER A 255 28.48 -24.25 -6.68
C SER A 255 27.79 -25.32 -7.51
N ASN A 256 26.51 -25.57 -7.27
CA ASN A 256 25.75 -26.61 -7.97
C ASN A 256 25.29 -26.13 -9.35
N ILE A 257 24.93 -24.85 -9.49
CA ILE A 257 24.68 -24.22 -10.79
C ILE A 257 25.94 -24.35 -11.68
N GLU A 258 27.11 -24.00 -11.15
CA GLU A 258 28.37 -24.10 -11.89
C GLU A 258 28.76 -25.56 -12.18
N ARG A 259 28.50 -26.47 -11.23
CA ARG A 259 28.71 -27.91 -11.45
C ARG A 259 27.82 -28.43 -12.59
N TYR A 260 26.55 -28.05 -12.63
CA TYR A 260 25.62 -28.46 -13.69
C TYR A 260 26.06 -27.93 -15.05
N ARG A 261 26.45 -26.66 -15.14
CA ARG A 261 26.97 -26.05 -16.38
C ARG A 261 28.21 -26.73 -16.93
N ARG A 262 29.09 -27.25 -16.06
CA ARG A 262 30.28 -28.01 -16.49
C ARG A 262 29.96 -29.43 -16.97
N MET A 263 28.74 -29.92 -16.70
CA MET A 263 28.28 -31.26 -17.05
C MET A 263 27.37 -31.27 -18.29
N SER A 264 26.79 -30.12 -18.65
CA SER A 264 25.95 -29.91 -19.85
C SER A 264 26.78 -29.55 -21.06
#